data_AF-A0A842TGX5-F1
#
_entry.id   AF-A0A842TGX5-F1
#
_cell.length_a   1.000
_cell.length_b   1.000
_cell.length_c   1.000
_cell.angle_alpha   90.00
_cell.angle_beta   90.00
_cell.angle_gamma   90.00
#
_symmetry.space_group_name_H-M   'P 1'
#
loop_
_entity.id
_entity.type
_entity.pdbx_description
1 polymer ?
#
loop_
_entity_poly.entity_id
_entity_poly.type
_entity_poly.pdbx_seq_one_letter_code
_entity_poly.pdbx_strand_id
1 'polypeptide(L)'
;MSSEQEEIVTLNFSNAANENQNWKIASVTGDLMRDYVGRAAKQIFKPVPSRVGIATKDGAIVSNWSDKTVREVIDTYNTNHFVIGTPDQLGL
;
A
#
# COMPACT_ATOMS: atom_id res chain seq x y z
N MET A 1 15.94 -26.87 9.12
CA MET A 1 15.58 -25.46 8.95
C MET A 1 14.39 -25.43 8.02
N SER A 2 13.20 -25.10 8.53
CA SER A 2 12.03 -24.94 7.66
C SER A 2 12.29 -23.70 6.83
N SER A 3 12.41 -23.84 5.51
CA SER A 3 12.27 -22.72 4.60
C SER A 3 10.87 -22.15 4.83
N GLU A 4 10.75 -21.02 5.51
CA GLU A 4 9.51 -20.25 5.51
C GLU A 4 9.19 -19.99 4.04
N GLN A 5 8.18 -20.69 3.52
CA GLN A 5 7.72 -20.43 2.17
C GLN A 5 7.22 -19.00 2.15
N GLU A 6 7.88 -18.18 1.33
CA GLU A 6 7.45 -16.81 1.07
C GLU A 6 5.99 -16.84 0.61
N GLU A 7 5.10 -16.34 1.47
CA GLU A 7 3.67 -16.32 1.17
C GLU A 7 3.38 -15.18 0.19
N ILE A 8 2.53 -15.46 -0.80
CA ILE A 8 2.07 -14.49 -1.79
C ILE A 8 0.68 -14.00 -1.41
N VAL A 9 0.51 -12.69 -1.32
CA VAL A 9 -0.77 -12.01 -1.06
C VAL A 9 -1.11 -11.06 -2.20
N THR A 10 -2.40 -10.78 -2.40
CA THR A 10 -2.83 -9.72 -3.32
C THR A 10 -3.04 -8.43 -2.56
N LEU A 11 -2.28 -7.38 -2.92
CA LEU A 11 -2.50 -6.02 -2.44
C LEU A 11 -3.46 -5.29 -3.38
N ASN A 12 -4.39 -4.53 -2.80
CA ASN A 12 -5.32 -3.67 -3.50
C ASN A 12 -5.02 -2.22 -3.16
N PHE A 13 -4.83 -1.38 -4.17
CA PHE A 13 -4.57 0.05 -4.02
C PHE A 13 -5.64 0.87 -4.73
N SER A 14 -6.20 1.85 -4.03
CA SER A 14 -7.18 2.81 -4.57
C SER A 14 -6.63 4.23 -4.51
N ASN A 15 -6.95 5.09 -5.47
CA ASN A 15 -6.54 6.50 -5.44
C ASN A 15 -7.51 7.33 -4.58
N ALA A 16 -7.00 8.07 -3.60
CA ALA A 16 -7.76 8.95 -2.69
C ALA A 16 -8.49 10.08 -3.43
N ALA A 17 -7.92 10.56 -4.55
CA ALA A 17 -8.53 11.60 -5.38
C ALA A 17 -9.53 11.06 -6.42
N ASN A 18 -9.50 9.76 -6.70
CA ASN A 18 -10.38 9.15 -7.70
C ASN A 18 -10.56 7.65 -7.43
N GLU A 19 -11.65 7.29 -6.76
CA GLU A 19 -11.97 5.91 -6.37
C GLU A 19 -12.12 4.93 -7.55
N ASN A 20 -12.26 5.42 -8.78
CA ASN A 20 -12.31 4.58 -9.98
C ASN A 20 -10.90 4.14 -10.44
N GLN A 21 -9.84 4.78 -9.93
CA GLN A 21 -8.46 4.42 -10.23
C GLN A 21 -7.93 3.46 -9.17
N ASN A 22 -7.98 2.17 -9.53
CA ASN A 22 -7.55 1.08 -8.66
C ASN A 22 -6.49 0.23 -9.34
N TRP A 23 -5.63 -0.38 -8.54
CA TRP A 23 -4.63 -1.32 -9.02
C TRP A 23 -4.46 -2.48 -8.04
N LYS A 24 -4.26 -3.68 -8.57
CA LYS A 24 -4.04 -4.91 -7.79
C LYS A 24 -2.71 -5.53 -8.19
N ILE A 25 -1.97 -6.05 -7.21
CA ILE A 25 -0.68 -6.68 -7.44
C ILE A 25 -0.45 -7.86 -6.51
N ALA A 26 0.03 -8.97 -7.07
CA ALA A 26 0.57 -10.08 -6.29
C ALA A 26 1.89 -9.67 -5.65
N SER A 27 2.01 -9.87 -4.35
CA SER A 27 3.08 -9.33 -3.52
C SER A 27 3.64 -10.44 -2.63
N VAL A 28 4.97 -10.48 -2.50
CA VAL A 28 5.63 -11.36 -1.54
C VAL A 28 5.53 -10.73 -0.15
N THR A 29 5.15 -11.54 0.84
CA THR A 29 4.88 -11.04 2.20
C THR A 29 6.13 -10.55 2.95
N GLY A 30 7.31 -11.04 2.59
CA GLY A 30 8.60 -10.59 3.12
C GLY A 30 9.20 -9.36 2.43
N ASP A 31 8.65 -8.94 1.28
CA ASP A 31 9.10 -7.73 0.59
C ASP A 31 8.66 -6.47 1.33
N LEU A 32 9.37 -5.36 1.09
CA LEU A 32 9.02 -4.07 1.66
C LEU A 32 7.75 -3.49 1.02
N MET A 33 6.85 -3.00 1.87
CA MET A 33 5.59 -2.37 1.43
C MET A 33 5.85 -1.17 0.50
N ARG A 34 6.95 -0.44 0.71
CA ARG A 34 7.26 0.75 -0.11
C ARG A 34 7.43 0.49 -1.59
N ASP A 35 7.91 -0.68 -1.97
CA ASP A 35 8.15 -0.99 -3.38
C ASP A 35 6.81 -1.18 -4.11
N TYR A 36 5.83 -1.80 -3.45
CA TYR A 36 4.47 -1.95 -3.97
C TYR A 36 3.71 -0.62 -3.99
N VAL A 37 3.81 0.20 -2.94
CA VAL A 37 3.20 1.54 -2.90
C VAL A 37 3.75 2.43 -4.02
N GLY A 38 5.07 2.43 -4.24
CA GLY A 38 5.70 3.20 -5.32
C GLY A 38 5.25 2.74 -6.72
N ARG A 39 5.09 1.44 -6.93
CA ARG A 39 4.53 0.90 -8.19
C ARG A 39 3.06 1.29 -8.35
N ALA A 40 2.27 1.16 -7.30
CA ALA A 40 0.87 1.53 -7.31
C ALA A 40 0.67 3.02 -7.61
N ALA A 41 1.46 3.89 -6.99
CA ALA A 41 1.42 5.33 -7.26
C ALA A 41 1.67 5.65 -8.75
N LYS A 42 2.63 4.96 -9.39
CA LYS A 42 2.90 5.11 -10.83
C LYS A 42 1.77 4.62 -11.73
N GLN A 43 0.99 3.64 -11.28
CA GLN A 43 -0.12 3.08 -12.04
C GLN A 43 -1.40 3.91 -11.91
N ILE A 44 -1.70 4.38 -10.70
CA ILE A 44 -2.98 5.01 -10.39
C ILE A 44 -2.95 6.53 -10.49
N PHE A 45 -1.78 7.19 -10.45
CA PHE A 45 -1.70 8.65 -10.59
C PHE A 45 -1.11 9.09 -11.92
N LYS A 46 -1.69 10.14 -12.50
CA LYS A 46 -1.16 10.86 -13.68
C LYS A 46 -1.44 12.36 -13.51
N PRO A 47 -0.43 13.21 -13.22
CA PRO A 47 0.98 12.88 -12.96
C PRO A 47 1.19 12.17 -11.61
N VAL A 48 2.33 11.51 -11.44
CA VAL A 48 2.71 10.85 -10.17
C VAL A 48 3.10 11.91 -9.12
N PRO A 49 2.52 11.90 -7.91
CA PRO A 49 2.90 12.85 -6.86
C PRO A 49 4.34 12.68 -6.39
N SER A 50 4.94 13.78 -5.91
CA SER A 50 6.29 13.77 -5.32
C SER A 50 6.35 13.06 -3.96
N ARG A 51 5.24 13.04 -3.22
CA ARG A 51 5.07 12.37 -1.93
C ARG A 51 3.72 11.68 -1.89
N VAL A 52 3.72 10.47 -1.34
CA VAL A 52 2.51 9.67 -1.11
C VAL A 52 2.54 9.07 0.29
N GLY A 53 1.36 8.94 0.89
CA GLY A 53 1.08 8.11 2.06
C GLY A 53 0.07 7.03 1.69
N ILE A 54 -0.20 6.12 2.62
CA ILE A 54 -1.29 5.16 2.47
C ILE A 54 -2.18 5.17 3.71
N ALA A 55 -3.48 4.98 3.50
CA ALA A 55 -4.46 4.76 4.56
C ALA A 55 -5.17 3.42 4.33
N THR A 56 -5.84 2.89 5.34
CA THR A 56 -6.80 1.80 5.17
C THR A 56 -8.09 2.33 4.54
N LYS A 57 -8.96 1.43 4.05
CA LYS A 57 -10.23 1.83 3.41
C LYS A 57 -11.19 2.54 4.36
N ASP A 58 -11.13 2.25 5.65
CA ASP A 58 -11.87 2.91 6.73
C ASP A 58 -11.23 4.22 7.21
N GLY A 59 -10.12 4.65 6.60
CA GLY A 59 -9.52 5.96 6.80
C GLY A 59 -8.42 6.01 7.87
N ALA A 60 -7.99 4.87 8.43
CA ALA A 60 -6.87 4.84 9.35
C ALA A 60 -5.55 5.07 8.60
N ILE A 61 -4.80 6.08 9.01
CA ILE A 61 -3.48 6.36 8.43
C ILE A 61 -2.51 5.24 8.76
N VAL A 62 -1.90 4.69 7.71
CA VAL A 62 -0.80 3.75 7.87
C VAL A 62 0.46 4.57 8.11
N SER A 63 1.05 4.45 9.30
CA SER A 63 2.26 5.16 9.71
C SER A 63 3.47 4.23 9.67
N ASN A 64 4.65 4.77 9.36
CA ASN A 64 5.93 4.03 9.35
C ASN A 64 5.92 2.74 8.49
N TRP A 65 5.12 2.68 7.43
CA TRP A 65 5.04 1.52 6.52
C TRP A 65 6.23 1.39 5.58
N SER A 66 6.99 2.46 5.36
CA SER A 66 8.04 2.51 4.34
C SER A 66 9.17 1.51 4.57
N ASP A 67 9.40 1.15 5.84
CA ASP A 67 10.46 0.23 6.26
C ASP A 67 9.91 -1.09 6.82
N LYS A 68 8.59 -1.31 6.66
CA LYS A 68 7.91 -2.55 7.05
C LYS A 68 7.69 -3.45 5.85
N THR A 69 7.70 -4.74 6.11
CA THR A 69 7.29 -5.76 5.15
C THR A 69 5.79 -5.68 4.87
N VAL A 70 5.37 -6.27 3.75
CA VAL A 70 3.95 -6.41 3.40
C VAL A 70 3.19 -7.13 4.52
N ARG A 71 3.75 -8.21 5.08
CA ARG A 71 3.15 -8.95 6.20
C ARG A 71 2.91 -8.06 7.40
N GLU A 72 3.94 -7.34 7.86
CA GLU A 72 3.84 -6.49 9.04
C GLU A 72 2.75 -5.42 8.90
N VAL A 73 2.62 -4.81 7.72
CA VAL A 73 1.59 -3.79 7.47
C VAL A 73 0.20 -4.43 7.44
N ILE A 74 0.02 -5.55 6.75
CA ILE A 74 -1.26 -6.26 6.70
C ILE A 74 -1.70 -6.67 8.10
N ASP A 75 -0.81 -7.26 8.90
CA ASP A 75 -1.15 -7.74 10.24
C ASP A 75 -1.43 -6.59 11.20
N THR A 76 -0.68 -5.48 11.10
CA THR A 76 -0.89 -4.29 11.95
C THR A 76 -2.25 -3.63 11.69
N TYR A 77 -2.66 -3.55 10.43
CA TYR A 77 -3.88 -2.83 10.02
C TYR A 77 -5.05 -3.76 9.66
N ASN A 78 -4.84 -5.07 9.78
CA ASN A 78 -5.79 -6.13 9.44
C ASN A 78 -6.44 -5.95 8.06
N THR A 79 -5.65 -5.57 7.05
CA THR A 79 -6.15 -5.31 5.69
C THR A 79 -5.07 -5.49 4.63
N ASN A 80 -5.46 -5.92 3.44
CA ASN A 80 -4.64 -5.90 2.23
C ASN A 80 -5.13 -4.86 1.19
N HIS A 81 -6.06 -3.99 1.59
CA HIS A 81 -6.58 -2.89 0.78
C HIS A 81 -6.17 -1.55 1.39
N PHE A 82 -5.41 -0.79 0.61
CA PHE A 82 -4.90 0.53 0.96
C PHE A 82 -5.37 1.62 -0.01
N VAL A 83 -5.50 2.82 0.52
CA VAL A 83 -5.80 4.05 -0.21
C VAL A 83 -4.51 4.88 -0.36
N ILE A 84 -4.10 4.99 -1.62
CA ILE A 84 -3.18 5.92 -2.30
C ILE A 84 -3.45 7.42 -2.16
N GLY A 85 -2.73 8.23 -1.37
CA GLY A 85 -2.96 9.69 -1.38
C GLY A 85 -1.74 10.56 -1.14
N THR A 86 -1.83 11.83 -1.52
CA THR A 86 -0.92 12.88 -1.03
C THR A 86 -1.19 13.18 0.45
N PRO A 87 -0.26 13.82 1.20
CA PRO A 87 -0.50 14.16 2.60
C PRO A 87 -1.82 14.92 2.82
N ASP A 88 -2.08 15.95 2.01
CA ASP A 88 -3.32 16.74 2.10
C ASP A 88 -4.60 15.90 1.87
N GLN A 89 -4.54 14.91 0.98
CA GLN A 89 -5.68 14.02 0.68
C GLN A 89 -5.98 13.04 1.81
N LEU A 90 -4.96 12.68 2.57
CA LEU A 90 -5.06 11.73 3.67
C LEU A 90 -5.26 12.44 5.03
N GLY A 91 -5.03 13.74 5.12
CA GLY A 91 -5.05 14.49 6.38
C GLY A 91 -3.78 14.33 7.20
N LEU A 92 -2.63 14.23 6.53
CA LEU A 92 -1.27 14.06 7.08
C LEU A 92 -0.46 15.35 7.08
#